data_AF-A0A8B6FTW9-F1
#
_entry.id   AF-A0A8B6FTW9-F1
#
_cell.length_a   1.000
_cell.length_b   1.000
_cell.length_c   1.000
_cell.angle_alpha   90.00
_cell.angle_beta   90.00
_cell.angle_gamma   90.00
#
_symmetry.space_group_name_H-M   'P 1'
#
loop_
_entity.id
_entity.type
_entity.pdbx_description
1 polymer ?
#
loop_
_entity_poly.entity_id
_entity_poly.type
_entity_poly.pdbx_seq_one_letter_code
_entity_poly.pdbx_strand_id
1 'polypeptide(L)'
;MGTLTWTFVVGAVTLVVTYAAIRIFKYLKWLRLVITLVSKLPGPKPHWFFGNIFHIKDFSDLMFRMHEECIAKGDKLYVFWLFRFQPIIILAHPDTMKVVMRSNAPKTMIGPGYPFLVPWLGEL
;
A
#
# COMPACT_ATOMS: atom_id res chain seq x y z
N MET A 1 -32.49 24.88 -30.21
CA MET A 1 -32.26 24.46 -28.80
C MET A 1 -31.32 23.25 -28.66
N GLY A 2 -31.21 22.33 -29.62
CA GLY A 2 -30.40 21.10 -29.46
C GLY A 2 -28.87 21.22 -29.55
N THR A 3 -28.33 22.27 -30.18
CA THR A 3 -26.87 22.45 -30.31
C THR A 3 -26.23 22.95 -29.02
N LEU A 4 -26.91 23.85 -28.30
CA LEU A 4 -26.43 24.42 -27.05
C LEU A 4 -26.35 23.35 -25.94
N THR A 5 -27.38 22.51 -25.81
CA THR A 5 -27.40 21.41 -24.85
C THR A 5 -26.31 20.37 -25.14
N TRP A 6 -26.05 20.07 -26.41
CA TRP A 6 -24.95 19.18 -26.82
C TRP A 6 -23.57 19.71 -26.42
N THR A 7 -23.32 21.01 -26.58
CA THR A 7 -22.04 21.62 -26.17
C THR A 7 -21.80 21.54 -24.66
N PHE A 8 -22.84 21.71 -23.83
CA PHE A 8 -22.72 21.56 -22.38
C PHE A 8 -22.44 20.11 -21.97
N VAL A 9 -23.10 19.13 -22.60
CA VAL A 9 -22.86 17.70 -22.34
C VAL A 9 -21.42 17.32 -22.69
N VAL A 10 -20.94 17.72 -23.87
CA VAL A 10 -19.55 17.46 -24.28
C VAL A 10 -18.57 18.13 -23.33
N GLY A 11 -18.80 19.39 -22.95
CA GLY A 11 -17.96 20.10 -21.98
C GLY A 11 -17.91 19.43 -20.60
N ALA A 12 -19.04 18.93 -20.10
CA ALA A 12 -19.08 18.22 -18.83
C ALA A 12 -18.32 16.88 -18.88
N VAL A 13 -18.49 16.12 -19.97
CA VAL A 13 -17.78 14.85 -20.18
C VAL A 13 -16.27 15.08 -20.29
N THR A 14 -15.84 16.07 -21.06
CA THR A 14 -14.40 16.38 -21.19
C THR A 14 -13.79 16.79 -19.84
N LEU A 15 -14.50 17.57 -19.02
CA LEU A 15 -14.03 17.92 -17.68
C LEU A 15 -13.89 16.69 -16.77
N VAL A 16 -14.87 15.79 -16.76
CA VAL A 16 -14.82 14.55 -15.95
C VAL A 16 -13.68 13.65 -16.40
N VAL A 17 -13.53 13.43 -17.71
CA VAL A 17 -12.44 12.62 -18.28
C VAL A 17 -11.08 13.24 -17.97
N THR A 18 -10.95 14.55 -18.12
CA THR A 18 -9.69 15.27 -17.80
C THR A 18 -9.36 15.16 -16.32
N TYR A 19 -10.34 15.36 -15.44
CA TYR A 19 -10.16 15.20 -14.00
C TYR A 19 -9.74 13.78 -13.63
N ALA A 20 -10.42 12.77 -14.17
CA ALA A 20 -10.07 11.36 -13.97
C ALA A 20 -8.65 11.06 -14.47
N ALA A 21 -8.28 11.53 -15.65
CA ALA A 21 -6.94 11.36 -16.22
C ALA A 21 -5.85 11.97 -15.32
N ILE A 22 -6.07 13.19 -14.80
CA ILE A 22 -5.14 13.83 -13.86
C ILE A 22 -5.00 13.01 -12.58
N ARG A 23 -6.11 12.53 -12.01
CA ARG A 23 -6.11 11.70 -10.79
C ARG A 23 -5.35 10.39 -11.01
N ILE A 24 -5.62 9.70 -12.13
CA ILE A 24 -4.94 8.47 -12.52
C ILE A 24 -3.44 8.73 -12.70
N PHE A 25 -3.06 9.79 -13.41
CA PHE A 25 -1.67 10.14 -13.64
C PHE A 25 -0.91 10.43 -12.34
N LYS A 26 -1.51 11.22 -11.43
CA LYS A 26 -0.95 11.49 -10.10
C LYS A 26 -0.80 10.19 -9.30
N TYR A 27 -1.80 9.32 -9.32
CA TYR A 27 -1.75 8.03 -8.66
C TYR A 27 -0.64 7.13 -9.22
N LEU A 28 -0.51 7.02 -10.55
CA LEU A 28 0.54 6.22 -11.19
C LEU A 28 1.94 6.75 -10.88
N LYS A 29 2.13 8.08 -10.84
CA LYS A 29 3.39 8.70 -10.40
C LYS A 29 3.72 8.36 -8.95
N TRP A 30 2.75 8.51 -8.06
CA TRP A 30 2.92 8.14 -6.65
C TRP A 30 3.23 6.64 -6.49
N LEU A 31 2.49 5.78 -7.19
CA LEU A 31 2.69 4.33 -7.15
C LEU A 31 4.09 3.94 -7.63
N ARG A 32 4.58 4.56 -8.71
CA ARG A 32 5.96 4.35 -9.19
C ARG A 32 6.98 4.77 -8.14
N LEU A 33 6.81 5.93 -7.52
CA LEU A 33 7.70 6.42 -6.47
C LEU A 33 7.75 5.45 -5.29
N VAL A 34 6.58 5.05 -4.77
CA VAL A 34 6.46 4.07 -3.66
C VAL A 34 7.13 2.77 -4.05
N ILE A 35 6.87 2.26 -5.24
CA ILE A 35 7.51 1.04 -5.74
C ILE A 35 9.04 1.18 -5.73
N THR A 36 9.57 2.25 -6.32
CA THR A 36 11.02 2.46 -6.41
C THR A 36 11.69 2.62 -5.05
N LEU A 37 11.05 3.32 -4.10
CA LEU A 37 11.60 3.51 -2.76
C LEU A 37 11.55 2.22 -1.95
N VAL A 38 10.40 1.55 -1.94
CA VAL A 38 10.18 0.37 -1.11
C VAL A 38 10.91 -0.86 -1.66
N SER A 39 11.11 -0.97 -2.98
CA SER A 39 11.92 -2.06 -3.56
C SER A 39 13.40 -2.04 -3.15
N LYS A 40 13.88 -1.00 -2.47
CA LYS A 40 15.23 -0.95 -1.89
C LYS A 40 15.32 -1.61 -0.51
N LEU A 41 14.18 -1.86 0.14
CA LEU A 41 14.13 -2.51 1.43
C LEU A 41 14.42 -4.02 1.28
N PRO A 42 15.02 -4.65 2.30
CA PRO A 42 15.26 -6.09 2.26
C PRO A 42 13.92 -6.86 2.27
N GLY A 43 13.93 -8.09 1.79
CA GLY A 43 12.75 -8.95 1.72
C GLY A 43 12.77 -9.89 0.51
N PRO A 44 11.80 -10.80 0.41
CA PRO A 44 11.70 -11.70 -0.73
C PRO A 44 11.42 -10.93 -2.02
N LYS A 45 12.06 -11.36 -3.10
CA LYS A 45 11.89 -10.79 -4.44
C LYS A 45 10.45 -11.05 -4.92
N PRO A 46 9.67 -9.99 -5.22
CA PRO A 46 8.29 -10.16 -5.65
C PRO A 46 8.18 -10.65 -7.09
N HIS A 47 7.19 -11.49 -7.34
CA HIS A 47 6.69 -11.74 -8.69
C HIS A 47 6.14 -10.44 -9.29
N TRP A 48 6.29 -10.26 -10.60
CA TRP A 48 6.02 -9.00 -11.31
C TRP A 48 4.58 -8.50 -11.17
N PHE A 49 3.60 -9.40 -10.97
CA PHE A 49 2.19 -9.05 -10.78
C PHE A 49 1.68 -9.45 -9.39
N PHE A 50 1.73 -10.75 -9.08
CA PHE A 50 1.23 -11.33 -7.83
C PHE A 50 2.08 -11.04 -6.58
N GLY A 51 3.21 -10.34 -6.70
CA GLY A 51 4.05 -10.05 -5.55
C GLY A 51 4.58 -11.34 -4.91
N ASN A 52 4.45 -11.46 -3.59
CA ASN A 52 4.91 -12.62 -2.83
C ASN A 52 3.76 -13.59 -2.49
N ILE A 53 2.58 -13.44 -3.10
CA ILE A 53 1.39 -14.25 -2.77
C ILE A 53 1.64 -15.75 -2.99
N PHE A 54 2.39 -16.12 -4.02
CA PHE A 54 2.70 -17.54 -4.27
C PHE A 54 3.75 -18.13 -3.32
N HIS A 55 4.40 -17.31 -2.50
CA HIS A 55 5.22 -17.83 -1.41
C HIS A 55 4.33 -18.27 -0.23
N ILE A 56 3.05 -17.87 -0.20
CA ILE A 56 2.05 -18.31 0.78
C ILE A 56 1.60 -19.73 0.42
N LYS A 57 2.21 -20.74 1.08
CA LYS A 57 1.70 -22.12 1.08
C LYS A 57 0.64 -22.34 2.15
N ASP A 58 0.90 -21.83 3.35
CA ASP A 58 -0.03 -21.79 4.49
C ASP A 58 -0.02 -20.40 5.12
N PHE A 59 -1.21 -19.87 5.45
CA PHE A 59 -1.36 -18.48 5.90
C PHE A 59 -0.76 -18.24 7.29
N SER A 60 -0.81 -19.24 8.17
CA SER A 60 -0.24 -19.16 9.52
C SER A 60 1.29 -19.25 9.49
N ASP A 61 1.86 -20.11 8.65
CA ASP A 61 3.29 -20.44 8.71
C ASP A 61 4.18 -19.41 7.98
N LEU A 62 3.64 -18.75 6.94
CA LEU A 62 4.44 -17.83 6.12
C LEU A 62 4.94 -16.60 6.89
N MET A 63 4.04 -15.90 7.56
CA MET A 63 4.40 -14.62 8.18
C MET A 63 5.42 -14.85 9.29
N PHE A 64 5.27 -15.91 10.08
CA PHE A 64 6.22 -16.26 11.13
C PHE A 64 7.56 -16.72 10.55
N ARG A 65 7.60 -17.68 9.63
CA ARG A 65 8.87 -18.14 9.04
C ARG A 65 9.63 -17.04 8.32
N MET A 66 8.92 -16.26 7.49
CA MET A 66 9.55 -15.15 6.78
C MET A 66 10.05 -14.08 7.75
N HIS A 67 9.32 -13.83 8.84
CA HIS A 67 9.77 -12.94 9.90
C HIS A 67 11.03 -13.46 10.60
N GLU A 68 11.05 -14.76 10.95
CA GLU A 68 12.22 -15.41 11.54
C GLU A 68 13.43 -15.36 10.60
N GLU A 69 13.26 -15.66 9.32
CA GLU A 69 14.34 -15.59 8.32
C GLU A 69 14.90 -14.17 8.17
N CYS A 70 14.04 -13.15 8.15
CA CYS A 70 14.46 -11.75 8.08
C CYS A 70 15.17 -11.31 9.36
N ILE A 71 14.67 -11.69 10.54
CA ILE A 71 15.33 -11.41 11.82
C ILE A 71 16.69 -12.12 11.90
N ALA A 72 16.77 -13.38 11.46
CA ALA A 72 18.01 -14.14 11.45
C ALA A 72 19.09 -13.52 10.54
N LYS A 73 18.68 -12.80 9.49
CA LYS A 73 19.57 -11.98 8.63
C LYS A 73 19.98 -10.66 9.26
N GLY A 74 19.38 -10.28 10.39
CA GLY A 74 19.61 -9.00 11.05
C GLY A 74 18.79 -7.84 10.46
N ASP A 75 17.79 -8.13 9.62
CA ASP A 75 16.95 -7.10 9.02
C ASP A 75 16.04 -6.48 10.08
N LYS A 76 16.20 -5.17 10.35
CA LYS A 76 15.36 -4.45 11.33
C LYS A 76 13.94 -4.15 10.82
N LEU A 77 13.77 -4.20 9.51
CA LEU A 77 12.51 -4.05 8.79
C LEU A 77 12.68 -4.72 7.42
N TYR A 78 11.59 -5.16 6.82
CA TYR A 78 11.59 -5.76 5.49
C TYR A 78 10.26 -5.50 4.77
N VAL A 79 10.23 -5.74 3.46
CA VAL A 79 9.01 -5.60 2.65
C VAL A 79 8.43 -6.95 2.25
N PHE A 80 7.12 -7.06 2.40
CA PHE A 80 6.29 -8.07 1.77
C PHE A 80 5.38 -7.42 0.72
N TRP A 81 5.26 -7.99 -0.47
CA TRP A 81 4.42 -7.46 -1.54
C TRP A 81 3.13 -8.26 -1.64
N LEU A 82 2.01 -7.67 -1.23
CA LEU A 82 0.68 -8.19 -1.56
C LEU A 82 0.33 -7.67 -2.96
N PHE A 83 0.57 -8.46 -4.00
CA PHE A 83 0.68 -7.93 -5.38
C PHE A 83 1.81 -6.91 -5.55
N ARG A 84 2.11 -6.54 -6.81
CA ARG A 84 3.23 -5.64 -7.13
C ARG A 84 3.03 -4.20 -6.66
N PHE A 85 1.80 -3.79 -6.46
CA PHE A 85 1.39 -2.39 -6.21
C PHE A 85 0.99 -2.11 -4.76
N GLN A 86 0.96 -3.11 -3.89
CA GLN A 86 0.62 -2.94 -2.48
C GLN A 86 1.74 -3.54 -1.60
N PRO A 87 2.79 -2.73 -1.33
CA PRO A 87 3.82 -3.12 -0.38
C PRO A 87 3.31 -3.05 1.05
N ILE A 88 3.71 -4.03 1.84
CA ILE A 88 3.52 -4.12 3.28
C ILE A 88 4.92 -4.07 3.89
N ILE A 89 5.23 -2.99 4.60
CA ILE A 89 6.49 -2.86 5.33
C ILE A 89 6.27 -3.46 6.72
N ILE A 90 7.07 -4.46 7.05
CA ILE A 90 7.01 -5.14 8.33
C ILE A 90 8.22 -4.68 9.15
N LEU A 91 7.95 -4.20 10.36
CA LEU A 91 8.97 -3.81 11.31
C LEU A 91 9.31 -5.02 12.17
N ALA A 92 10.59 -5.33 12.32
CA ALA A 92 11.06 -6.51 13.04
C ALA A 92 11.92 -6.19 14.26
N HIS A 93 12.31 -4.92 14.43
CA HIS A 93 13.15 -4.49 15.55
C HIS A 93 12.44 -3.43 16.41
N PRO A 94 12.57 -3.48 17.76
CA PRO A 94 11.94 -2.50 18.64
C PRO A 94 12.31 -1.05 18.33
N ASP A 95 13.55 -0.79 17.92
CA ASP A 95 13.98 0.58 17.58
C ASP A 95 13.21 1.16 16.38
N THR A 96 12.95 0.36 15.34
CA THR A 96 12.20 0.82 14.15
C THR A 96 10.72 0.96 14.48
N MET A 97 10.17 0.04 15.29
CA MET A 97 8.79 0.13 15.79
C MET A 97 8.57 1.39 16.62
N LYS A 98 9.47 1.72 17.56
CA LYS A 98 9.38 2.91 18.41
C LYS A 98 9.27 4.19 17.59
N VAL A 99 10.03 4.32 16.50
CA VAL A 99 9.99 5.50 15.63
C VAL A 99 8.61 5.67 15.01
N VAL A 100 8.02 4.61 14.45
CA VAL A 100 6.70 4.67 13.82
C VAL A 100 5.60 4.87 14.87
N MET A 101 5.67 4.16 15.99
CA MET A 101 4.66 4.26 17.06
C MET A 101 4.66 5.63 17.77
N ARG A 102 5.81 6.31 17.84
CA ARG A 102 5.89 7.68 18.38
C ARG A 102 5.54 8.76 17.36
N SER A 103 5.41 8.41 16.09
CA SER A 103 5.05 9.37 15.05
C SER A 103 3.57 9.75 15.17
N ASN A 104 3.25 11.01 14.91
CA ASN A 104 1.87 11.48 14.76
C ASN A 104 1.33 11.18 13.35
N ALA A 105 1.89 10.19 12.65
CA ALA A 105 1.42 9.83 11.32
C ALA A 105 -0.01 9.28 11.42
N PRO A 106 -0.94 9.71 10.55
CA PRO A 106 -2.30 9.23 10.60
C PRO A 106 -2.35 7.74 10.32
N LYS A 107 -3.09 7.01 11.14
CA LYS A 107 -3.35 5.59 10.90
C LYS A 107 -4.35 5.48 9.75
N THR A 108 -4.07 4.60 8.79
CA THR A 108 -4.97 4.46 7.63
C THR A 108 -6.32 3.92 8.08
N MET A 109 -7.39 4.64 7.76
CA MET A 109 -8.77 4.17 7.93
C MET A 109 -9.26 3.42 6.69
N ILE A 110 -8.40 3.23 5.69
CA ILE A 110 -8.69 2.55 4.44
C ILE A 110 -8.03 1.17 4.50
N GLY A 111 -8.85 0.12 4.42
CA GLY A 111 -8.43 -1.29 4.45
C GLY A 111 -8.91 -2.05 5.68
N PRO A 112 -8.74 -3.40 5.72
CA PRO A 112 -9.31 -4.25 6.77
C PRO A 112 -8.54 -4.25 8.10
N GLY A 113 -7.42 -3.52 8.21
CA GLY A 113 -6.54 -3.56 9.37
C GLY A 113 -7.03 -2.69 10.53
N TYR A 114 -6.66 -1.41 10.52
CA TYR A 114 -6.93 -0.51 11.63
C TYR A 114 -8.42 -0.26 11.91
N PRO A 115 -9.30 -0.06 10.89
CA PRO A 115 -10.75 0.08 11.12
C PRO A 115 -11.38 -1.10 11.86
N PHE A 116 -10.88 -2.32 11.65
CA PHE A 116 -11.37 -3.51 12.37
C PHE A 116 -10.99 -3.49 13.85
N LEU A 117 -9.89 -2.83 14.20
CA LEU A 117 -9.43 -2.69 15.58
C LEU A 117 -10.13 -1.54 16.33
N VAL A 118 -10.72 -0.58 15.62
CA VAL A 118 -11.37 0.60 16.23
C VAL A 118 -12.37 0.23 17.34
N PRO A 119 -13.30 -0.74 17.16
CA PRO A 119 -14.25 -1.10 18.22
C PRO A 119 -13.57 -1.60 19.51
N TRP A 120 -12.37 -2.16 19.41
CA TRP A 120 -11.62 -2.75 20.52
C TRP A 120 -10.71 -1.74 21.22
N LEU A 121 -10.28 -0.72 20.48
CA LEU A 121 -9.40 0.35 20.97
C LEU A 121 -10.19 1.45 21.70
N GLY A 122 -11.51 1.47 21.56
CA GLY A 122 -12.38 2.53 22.05
C GLY A 122 -12.48 3.70 21.07
N GLU A 123 -13.11 4.79 21.51
CA GLU A 123 -13.13 6.04 20.75
C GLU A 123 -11.71 6.64 20.72
N LEU A 124 -11.28 7.08 19.53
CA LEU A 124 -9.95 7.66 19.27
C LEU A 124 -9.85 9.12 19.68
#